data_AF-A0A920S2C2-F1
#
_entry.id   AF-A0A920S2C2-F1
#
_cell.length_a   1.000
_cell.length_b   1.000
_cell.length_c   1.000
_cell.angle_alpha   90.00
_cell.angle_beta   90.00
_cell.angle_gamma   90.00
#
_symmetry.space_group_name_H-M   'P 1'
#
loop_
_entity.id
_entity.type
_entity.pdbx_description
1 polymer ?
#
loop_
_entity_poly.entity_id
_entity_poly.type
_entity_poly.pdbx_seq_one_letter_code
_entity_poly.pdbx_strand_id
1 'polypeptide(L)'
;MNSETIQHDTETIQDEDPNRFFWYFIYLSITFVSALPLFGLRLSDFGINYLLLLFIHEFSGFLFFGHTFFSNIWAMQIRFHQPKEVGIWARSFLRKGALSITMTTSIIIPISGLMLIESWGGLHNAPWAWNGYFAFWLMAAISITPDVIR
;
A
#
# COMPACT_ATOMS: atom_id res chain seq x y z
N MET A 1 48.60 12.92 0.85
CA MET A 1 47.43 13.52 1.54
C MET A 1 46.22 12.76 1.02
N ASN A 2 45.61 11.98 1.91
CA ASN A 2 45.27 10.58 1.65
C ASN A 2 43.86 10.39 1.07
N SER A 3 43.75 9.46 0.11
CA SER A 3 42.48 8.99 -0.48
C SER A 3 41.53 8.36 0.55
N GLU A 4 42.05 7.99 1.73
CA GLU A 4 41.26 7.42 2.84
C GLU A 4 40.37 8.45 3.53
N THR A 5 40.74 9.74 3.50
CA THR A 5 39.98 10.79 4.18
C THR A 5 38.72 11.20 3.42
N ILE A 6 38.65 10.94 2.11
CA ILE A 6 37.47 11.25 1.27
C ILE A 6 36.42 10.14 1.35
N GLN A 7 36.83 8.88 1.59
CA GLN A 7 35.88 7.77 1.72
C GLN A 7 35.11 7.81 3.05
N HIS A 8 35.71 8.35 4.12
CA HIS A 8 35.08 8.36 5.43
C HIS A 8 33.91 9.36 5.55
N ASP A 9 33.87 10.39 4.70
CA ASP A 9 32.77 11.36 4.64
C ASP A 9 31.61 10.89 3.75
N THR A 10 31.79 9.81 2.98
CA THR A 10 30.75 9.32 2.06
C THR A 10 29.79 8.32 2.75
N GLU A 11 30.16 7.77 3.90
CA GLU A 11 29.34 6.76 4.62
C GLU A 11 28.35 7.33 5.65
N THR A 12 28.35 8.64 5.91
CA THR A 12 27.54 9.23 7.01
C THR A 12 26.44 10.18 6.57
N ILE A 13 26.12 10.24 5.27
CA ILE A 13 24.80 10.71 4.83
C ILE A 13 23.93 9.47 4.60
N GLN A 14 23.68 8.73 5.69
CA GLN A 14 22.36 8.15 5.83
C GLN A 14 21.41 9.36 5.76
N ASP A 15 20.78 9.53 4.61
CA ASP A 15 19.66 10.43 4.39
C ASP A 15 18.53 9.93 5.31
N GLU A 16 18.68 10.18 6.61
CA GLU A 16 17.69 9.85 7.63
C GLU A 16 16.51 10.78 7.34
N ASP A 17 15.55 10.32 6.51
CA ASP A 17 14.30 11.04 6.29
C ASP A 17 13.76 11.40 7.69
N PRO A 18 13.69 12.69 8.06
CA PRO A 18 13.31 13.10 9.41
C PRO A 18 11.89 12.63 9.76
N ASN A 19 11.10 12.26 8.74
CA ASN A 19 9.76 11.75 8.87
C ASN A 19 9.67 10.21 8.81
N ARG A 20 10.78 9.46 8.88
CA ARG A 20 10.77 7.98 8.77
C ARG A 20 9.76 7.31 9.69
N PHE A 21 9.65 7.78 10.94
CA PHE A 21 8.73 7.21 11.94
C PHE A 21 7.27 7.50 11.58
N PHE A 22 7.00 8.68 11.04
CA PHE A 22 5.68 9.03 10.51
C PHE A 22 5.30 8.09 9.36
N TRP A 23 6.25 7.80 8.47
CA TRP A 23 6.01 6.86 7.38
C TRP A 23 5.82 5.42 7.86
N TYR A 24 6.63 4.95 8.82
CA TYR A 24 6.42 3.64 9.45
C TYR A 24 5.06 3.53 10.12
N PHE A 25 4.59 4.62 10.75
CA PHE A 25 3.26 4.70 11.32
C PHE A 25 2.16 4.58 10.25
N ILE A 26 2.28 5.29 9.11
CA ILE A 26 1.34 5.15 7.98
C ILE A 26 1.33 3.72 7.46
N TYR A 27 2.51 3.12 7.24
CA TYR A 27 2.63 1.74 6.78
C TYR A 27 1.92 0.77 7.72
N LEU A 28 2.19 0.87 9.03
CA LEU A 28 1.61 0.00 10.04
C LEU A 28 0.10 0.21 10.14
N SER A 29 -0.37 1.46 10.04
CA SER A 29 -1.79 1.80 10.05
C SER A 29 -2.52 1.16 8.87
N ILE A 30 -2.00 1.29 7.65
CA ILE A 30 -2.63 0.69 6.46
C ILE A 30 -2.61 -0.85 6.55
N THR A 31 -1.49 -1.43 6.96
CA THR A 31 -1.34 -2.88 7.11
C THR A 31 -2.30 -3.44 8.16
N PHE A 32 -2.51 -2.70 9.26
CA PHE A 32 -3.45 -3.10 10.30
C PHE A 32 -4.92 -2.95 9.85
N VAL A 33 -5.27 -1.81 9.25
CA VAL A 33 -6.64 -1.54 8.80
C VAL A 33 -7.06 -2.50 7.69
N SER A 34 -6.16 -2.85 6.77
CA SER A 34 -6.41 -3.86 5.73
C SER A 34 -6.58 -5.28 6.29
N ALA A 35 -6.12 -5.56 7.51
CA ALA A 35 -6.34 -6.83 8.20
C ALA A 35 -7.71 -6.94 8.87
N LEU A 36 -8.45 -5.83 9.06
CA LEU A 36 -9.73 -5.84 9.78
C LEU A 36 -10.74 -6.88 9.26
N PRO A 37 -10.91 -7.07 7.93
CA PRO A 37 -11.78 -8.12 7.40
C PRO A 37 -11.39 -9.52 7.87
N LEU A 38 -10.10 -9.82 8.08
CA LEU A 38 -9.62 -11.15 8.50
C LEU A 38 -10.14 -11.59 9.87
N PHE A 39 -10.41 -10.63 10.73
CA PHE A 39 -10.94 -10.87 12.08
C PHE A 39 -12.45 -11.08 12.09
N GLY A 40 -13.10 -11.09 10.92
CA GLY A 40 -14.55 -11.25 10.80
C GLY A 40 -15.33 -10.07 11.37
N LEU A 41 -14.68 -8.90 11.45
CA LEU A 41 -15.36 -7.66 11.79
C LEU A 41 -16.40 -7.34 10.72
N ARG A 42 -17.48 -6.66 11.14
CA ARG A 42 -18.65 -6.39 10.31
C ARG A 42 -19.01 -4.93 10.39
N LEU A 43 -19.40 -4.36 9.27
CA LEU A 43 -19.91 -3.01 9.17
C LEU A 43 -21.26 -3.07 8.45
N SER A 44 -22.25 -2.30 8.92
CA SER A 44 -23.55 -2.23 8.24
C SER A 44 -23.35 -1.83 6.78
N ASP A 45 -23.99 -2.55 5.85
CA ASP A 45 -23.94 -2.24 4.43
C ASP A 45 -24.74 -0.98 4.06
N PHE A 46 -25.42 -0.34 5.03
CA PHE A 46 -26.28 0.82 4.86
C PHE A 46 -27.34 0.66 3.75
N GLY A 47 -27.72 -0.57 3.43
CA GLY A 47 -28.65 -0.87 2.33
C GLY A 47 -28.05 -0.68 0.93
N ILE A 48 -26.73 -0.56 0.81
CA ILE A 48 -26.04 -0.53 -0.49
C ILE A 48 -26.21 -1.89 -1.17
N ASN A 49 -26.50 -1.87 -2.48
CA ASN A 49 -26.64 -3.09 -3.26
C ASN A 49 -25.36 -3.94 -3.25
N TYR A 50 -25.51 -5.25 -3.00
CA TYR A 50 -24.39 -6.20 -2.96
C TYR A 50 -23.47 -6.16 -4.19
N LEU A 51 -24.02 -6.15 -5.41
CA LEU A 51 -23.22 -6.16 -6.63
C LEU A 51 -22.43 -4.86 -6.80
N LEU A 52 -23.04 -3.73 -6.44
CA LEU A 52 -22.36 -2.44 -6.45
C LEU A 52 -21.21 -2.42 -5.42
N LEU A 53 -21.47 -2.92 -4.21
CA LEU A 53 -20.47 -2.99 -3.15
C LEU A 53 -19.31 -3.90 -3.54
N LEU A 54 -19.61 -5.05 -4.13
CA LEU A 54 -18.61 -5.98 -4.67
C LEU A 54 -17.79 -5.32 -5.78
N PHE A 55 -18.44 -4.62 -6.71
CA PHE A 55 -17.74 -3.88 -7.76
C PHE A 55 -16.79 -2.82 -7.18
N ILE A 56 -17.26 -2.02 -6.22
CA ILE A 56 -16.42 -1.00 -5.55
C ILE A 56 -15.22 -1.66 -4.87
N HIS A 57 -15.43 -2.76 -4.15
CA HIS A 57 -14.38 -3.51 -3.45
C HIS A 57 -13.32 -4.03 -4.44
N GLU A 58 -13.74 -4.81 -5.44
CA GLU A 58 -12.84 -5.44 -6.41
C GLU A 58 -12.11 -4.41 -7.27
N PHE A 59 -12.82 -3.38 -7.73
CA PHE A 59 -12.23 -2.32 -8.55
C PHE A 59 -11.20 -1.51 -7.75
N SER A 60 -11.48 -1.23 -6.47
CA SER A 60 -10.51 -0.56 -5.59
C SER A 60 -9.29 -1.44 -5.33
N GLY A 61 -9.47 -2.74 -5.10
CA GLY A 61 -8.38 -3.71 -4.97
C GLY A 61 -7.50 -3.77 -6.21
N PHE A 62 -8.11 -3.78 -7.40
CA PHE A 62 -7.41 -3.71 -8.67
C PHE A 62 -6.60 -2.41 -8.83
N LEU A 63 -7.19 -1.25 -8.53
CA LEU A 63 -6.49 0.03 -8.59
C LEU A 63 -5.33 0.10 -7.59
N PHE A 64 -5.54 -0.39 -6.37
CA PHE A 64 -4.50 -0.45 -5.35
C PHE A 64 -3.31 -1.29 -5.81
N PHE A 65 -3.55 -2.54 -6.23
CA PHE A 65 -2.49 -3.44 -6.65
C PHE A 65 -1.84 -2.99 -7.96
N GLY A 66 -2.65 -2.65 -8.97
CA GLY A 66 -2.15 -2.20 -10.26
C GLY A 66 -1.28 -0.97 -10.12
N HIS A 67 -1.75 0.06 -9.39
CA HIS A 67 -1.00 1.27 -9.19
C HIS A 67 0.34 1.02 -8.49
N THR A 68 0.32 0.33 -7.34
CA THR A 68 1.53 0.04 -6.56
C THR A 68 2.53 -0.80 -7.36
N PHE A 69 2.07 -1.86 -8.03
CA PHE A 69 2.93 -2.73 -8.84
C PHE A 69 3.59 -1.99 -10.01
N PHE A 70 2.80 -1.31 -10.85
CA PHE A 70 3.33 -0.60 -12.02
C PHE A 70 4.23 0.57 -11.62
N SER A 71 3.89 1.31 -10.56
CA SER A 71 4.72 2.41 -10.06
C SER A 71 6.09 1.93 -9.59
N ASN A 72 6.15 0.76 -8.96
CA ASN A 72 7.40 0.14 -8.53
C ASN A 72 8.28 -0.30 -9.70
N ILE A 73 7.68 -0.94 -10.71
CA ILE A 73 8.39 -1.29 -11.95
C ILE A 73 8.93 -0.03 -12.62
N TRP A 74 8.10 1.00 -12.76
CA TRP A 74 8.52 2.24 -13.43
C TRP A 74 9.62 2.95 -12.64
N ALA A 75 9.54 3.01 -11.32
CA ALA A 75 10.60 3.52 -10.46
C ALA A 75 11.92 2.77 -10.62
N MET A 76 11.88 1.43 -10.76
CA MET A 76 13.06 0.64 -11.08
C MET A 76 13.64 1.01 -12.45
N GLN A 77 12.81 1.06 -13.49
CA GLN A 77 13.24 1.38 -14.85
C GLN A 77 13.91 2.75 -14.95
N ILE A 78 13.37 3.78 -14.28
CA ILE A 78 13.96 5.12 -14.26
C ILE A 78 15.35 5.09 -13.60
N ARG A 79 15.52 4.34 -12.51
CA ARG A 79 16.83 4.23 -11.82
C ARG A 79 17.91 3.59 -12.68
N PHE A 80 17.54 2.65 -13.55
CA PHE A 80 18.50 1.96 -14.40
C PHE A 80 18.90 2.76 -15.65
N HIS A 81 18.01 3.63 -16.15
CA HIS A 81 18.18 4.24 -17.47
C HIS A 81 18.33 5.77 -17.45
N GLN A 82 18.10 6.44 -16.32
CA GLN A 82 18.11 7.90 -16.24
C GLN A 82 19.18 8.42 -15.26
N PRO A 83 19.62 9.69 -15.43
CA PRO A 83 20.52 10.35 -14.48
C PRO A 83 19.96 10.37 -13.05
N LYS A 84 20.85 10.38 -12.06
CA LYS A 84 20.50 10.32 -10.62
C LYS A 84 19.45 11.36 -10.22
N GLU A 85 19.56 12.59 -10.75
CA GLU A 85 18.63 13.69 -10.47
C GLU A 85 17.21 13.40 -10.94
N VAL A 86 17.05 12.85 -12.16
CA VAL A 86 15.76 12.41 -12.70
C VAL A 86 15.19 11.27 -11.86
N GLY A 87 16.06 10.35 -11.41
CA GLY A 87 15.68 9.30 -10.47
C GLY A 87 15.16 9.83 -9.13
N ILE A 88 15.74 10.89 -8.57
CA ILE A 88 15.26 11.55 -7.35
C ILE A 88 13.91 12.23 -7.58
N TRP A 89 13.78 12.98 -8.67
CA TRP A 89 12.53 13.67 -9.03
C TRP A 89 11.39 12.67 -9.23
N ALA A 90 11.61 11.64 -10.06
CA ALA A 90 10.62 10.61 -10.32
C ALA A 90 10.21 9.89 -9.03
N ARG A 91 11.15 9.63 -8.12
CA ARG A 91 10.84 9.04 -6.81
C ARG A 91 9.91 9.91 -5.96
N SER A 92 10.12 11.22 -5.95
CA SER A 92 9.29 12.17 -5.20
C SER A 92 7.90 12.31 -5.81
N PHE A 93 7.81 12.41 -7.14
CA PHE A 93 6.55 12.47 -7.86
C PHE A 93 5.74 11.18 -7.70
N LEU A 94 6.39 10.03 -7.88
CA LEU A 94 5.77 8.72 -7.68
C LEU A 94 5.29 8.53 -6.26
N ARG A 95 6.02 9.01 -5.25
CA ARG A 95 5.55 8.96 -3.85
C ARG A 95 4.23 9.71 -3.69
N LYS A 96 4.13 10.94 -4.20
CA LYS A 96 2.91 11.75 -4.05
C LYS A 96 1.73 11.17 -4.84
N GLY A 97 1.97 10.77 -6.09
CA GLY A 97 0.96 10.13 -6.93
C GLY A 97 0.49 8.81 -6.35
N ALA A 98 1.43 7.94 -5.99
CA ALA A 98 1.13 6.63 -5.41
C ALA A 98 0.40 6.73 -4.10
N LEU A 99 0.86 7.59 -3.18
CA LEU A 99 0.19 7.71 -1.90
C LEU A 99 -1.24 8.21 -2.07
N SER A 100 -1.55 9.08 -3.04
CA SER A 100 -2.91 9.56 -3.25
C SER A 100 -3.89 8.44 -3.62
N ILE A 101 -3.48 7.53 -4.52
CA ILE A 101 -4.32 6.41 -4.98
C ILE A 101 -4.30 5.28 -3.95
N THR A 102 -3.10 4.87 -3.52
CA THR A 102 -2.89 3.78 -2.55
C THR A 102 -3.57 4.11 -1.21
N MET A 103 -3.45 5.33 -0.68
CA MET A 103 -4.09 5.71 0.59
C MET A 103 -5.61 5.69 0.46
N THR A 104 -6.17 6.29 -0.61
CA THR A 104 -7.63 6.32 -0.81
C THR A 104 -8.20 4.91 -0.94
N THR A 105 -7.60 4.09 -1.80
CA THR A 105 -8.05 2.70 -2.01
C THR A 105 -7.82 1.83 -0.77
N SER A 106 -6.76 2.08 0.02
CA SER A 106 -6.52 1.38 1.29
C SER A 106 -7.58 1.62 2.37
N ILE A 107 -8.40 2.66 2.22
CA ILE A 107 -9.55 2.94 3.09
C ILE A 107 -10.80 2.28 2.50
N ILE A 108 -11.05 2.47 1.20
CA ILE A 108 -12.24 1.95 0.52
C ILE A 108 -12.32 0.43 0.59
N ILE A 109 -11.20 -0.27 0.36
CA ILE A 109 -11.15 -1.74 0.33
C ILE A 109 -11.58 -2.35 1.67
N PRO A 110 -10.96 -2.04 2.82
CA PRO A 110 -11.38 -2.63 4.08
C PRO A 110 -12.80 -2.20 4.47
N ILE A 111 -13.22 -0.96 4.23
CA ILE A 111 -14.61 -0.54 4.55
C ILE A 111 -15.62 -1.34 3.73
N SER A 112 -15.47 -1.39 2.41
CA SER A 112 -16.36 -2.16 1.53
C SER A 112 -16.27 -3.66 1.81
N GLY A 113 -15.10 -4.17 2.20
CA GLY A 113 -14.90 -5.56 2.61
C GLY A 113 -15.65 -5.91 3.89
N LEU A 114 -15.60 -5.06 4.91
CA LEU A 114 -16.37 -5.25 6.15
C LEU A 114 -17.89 -5.23 5.89
N MET A 115 -18.34 -4.41 4.94
CA MET A 115 -19.74 -4.37 4.50
C MET A 115 -20.12 -5.64 3.72
N LEU A 116 -19.24 -6.17 2.87
CA LEU A 116 -19.49 -7.44 2.16
C LEU A 116 -19.59 -8.62 3.12
N ILE A 117 -18.73 -8.66 4.14
CA ILE A 117 -18.81 -9.67 5.20
C ILE A 117 -20.15 -9.61 5.92
N GLU A 118 -20.72 -8.41 6.13
CA GLU A 118 -22.08 -8.27 6.68
C GLU A 118 -23.11 -8.94 5.76
N SER A 119 -23.08 -8.65 4.46
CA SER A 119 -23.99 -9.24 3.46
C SER A 119 -23.86 -10.77 3.36
N TRP A 120 -22.69 -11.33 3.65
CA TRP A 120 -22.48 -12.79 3.71
C TRP A 120 -22.88 -13.43 5.05
N GLY A 121 -23.27 -12.63 6.04
CA GLY A 121 -23.59 -13.12 7.39
C GLY A 121 -22.35 -13.50 8.20
N GLY A 122 -21.19 -12.93 7.89
CA GLY A 122 -19.92 -13.20 8.55
C GLY A 122 -19.05 -14.25 7.84
N LEU A 123 -17.76 -14.28 8.19
CA LEU A 123 -16.79 -15.22 7.59
C LEU A 123 -17.06 -16.68 7.92
N HIS A 124 -17.81 -16.98 8.99
CA HIS A 124 -18.26 -18.35 9.27
C HIS A 124 -19.13 -18.92 8.14
N ASN A 125 -19.97 -18.08 7.53
CA ASN A 125 -20.87 -18.47 6.44
C ASN A 125 -20.19 -18.37 5.06
N ALA A 126 -19.10 -17.61 4.95
CA ALA A 126 -18.27 -17.53 3.74
C ALA A 126 -16.77 -17.79 4.06
N PRO A 127 -16.36 -19.02 4.43
CA PRO A 127 -14.97 -19.30 4.83
C PRO A 127 -13.96 -19.07 3.70
N TRP A 128 -14.40 -19.22 2.45
CA TRP A 128 -13.58 -18.97 1.26
C TRP A 128 -13.11 -17.50 1.18
N ALA A 129 -13.90 -16.56 1.70
CA ALA A 129 -13.58 -15.14 1.66
C ALA A 129 -12.37 -14.82 2.55
N TRP A 130 -12.15 -15.60 3.62
CA TRP A 130 -10.98 -15.42 4.49
C TRP A 130 -9.66 -15.59 3.71
N ASN A 131 -9.57 -16.62 2.86
CA ASN A 131 -8.38 -16.85 2.02
C ASN A 131 -8.14 -15.67 1.06
N GLY A 132 -9.21 -15.11 0.50
CA GLY A 132 -9.14 -13.93 -0.37
C GLY A 132 -8.63 -12.70 0.37
N TYR A 133 -9.20 -12.39 1.54
CA TYR A 133 -8.73 -11.28 2.38
C TYR A 133 -7.29 -11.48 2.87
N PHE A 134 -6.87 -12.72 3.12
CA PHE A 134 -5.52 -13.00 3.59
C PHE A 134 -4.50 -12.76 2.47
N ALA A 135 -4.81 -13.25 1.27
CA ALA A 135 -4.01 -12.97 0.08
C ALA A 135 -3.94 -11.46 -0.19
N PHE A 136 -5.07 -10.75 -0.12
CA PHE A 136 -5.10 -9.30 -0.29
C PHE A 136 -4.23 -8.58 0.75
N TRP A 137 -4.37 -8.92 2.04
CA TRP A 137 -3.60 -8.32 3.13
C TRP A 137 -2.09 -8.51 2.94
N LEU A 138 -1.66 -9.73 2.60
CA LEU A 138 -0.25 -10.02 2.34
C LEU A 138 0.29 -9.20 1.16
N MET A 139 -0.47 -9.16 0.06
CA MET A 139 -0.11 -8.37 -1.12
C MET A 139 -0.07 -6.88 -0.81
N ALA A 140 -1.01 -6.37 -0.01
CA ALA A 140 -1.03 -4.98 0.41
C ALA A 140 0.21 -4.62 1.25
N ALA A 141 0.54 -5.44 2.24
CA ALA A 141 1.72 -5.22 3.08
C ALA A 141 3.03 -5.19 2.26
N ILE A 142 3.17 -6.08 1.27
CA ILE A 142 4.35 -6.12 0.40
C ILE A 142 4.37 -4.90 -0.54
N SER A 143 3.25 -4.61 -1.20
CA SER A 143 3.19 -3.57 -2.24
C SER A 143 3.29 -2.14 -1.70
N ILE A 144 2.84 -1.88 -0.47
CA ILE A 144 2.95 -0.55 0.17
C ILE A 144 4.39 -0.25 0.61
N THR A 145 5.18 -1.28 0.94
CA THR A 145 6.55 -1.12 1.46
C THR A 145 7.35 -0.10 0.62
N PRO A 146 7.53 -0.27 -0.69
CA PRO A 146 8.30 0.70 -1.49
C PRO A 146 7.65 2.08 -1.68
N ASP A 147 6.36 2.24 -1.38
CA ASP A 147 5.67 3.54 -1.44
C ASP A 147 5.87 4.35 -0.15
N VAL A 148 6.07 3.67 0.98
CA VAL A 148 6.08 4.28 2.32
C VAL A 148 7.45 4.15 3.01
N ILE A 149 8.06 2.97 2.95
CA ILE A 149 9.34 2.59 3.56
C ILE A 149 10.38 2.51 2.43
N ARG A 150 11.24 3.53 2.33
CA ARG A 150 12.36 3.56 1.38
C ARG A 150 13.67 3.73 2.11
#